data_AF-A0A2A4PI87-F1
#
_entry.id   AF-A0A2A4PI87-F1
#
_cell.length_a   1.000
_cell.length_b   1.000
_cell.length_c   1.000
_cell.angle_alpha   90.00
_cell.angle_beta   90.00
_cell.angle_gamma   90.00
#
_symmetry.space_group_name_H-M   'P 1'
#
loop_
_entity.id
_entity.type
_entity.pdbx_description
1 polymer ?
#
loop_
_entity_poly.entity_id
_entity_poly.type
_entity_poly.pdbx_seq_one_letter_code
_entity_poly.pdbx_strand_id
1 'polypeptide(L)'
;MRRWFRLHRLPLSPGGLILAVAVSLVVFGPSPGGDALAQKLNFGSGDSDQPIEIFADKGIEWQQENLIFIARGNARAVRGAVTVYADELRAYYREKADGGTDIWRLDANGKVRIKTQGETAYGDNAIYQVDKKILVLKGRKVRLVAGNDEITANRQLEYWENKQMAVARGNAFAVRENKRLRADVLAAYFRTDRKGENKLYRIDAFDRVKVVTDQNTATSNRGVYNVESGIATLTGAVKLVRGKNVLTGCSAEVNLNSGISKIFSCPATTGGARKRAQGVLRLKKKNRN
;
A
#
# COMPACT_ATOMS: atom_id res chain seq x y z
N MET A 1 -1.65 76.59 29.96
CA MET A 1 -0.63 77.04 28.98
C MET A 1 -0.08 75.79 28.29
N ARG A 2 -0.57 75.31 27.13
CA ARG A 2 -0.35 75.72 25.72
C ARG A 2 1.11 76.06 25.31
N ARG A 3 1.77 75.14 24.59
CA ARG A 3 2.56 75.28 23.32
C ARG A 3 3.28 73.94 23.03
N TRP A 4 2.91 73.14 22.01
CA TRP A 4 3.19 73.18 20.55
C TRP A 4 4.55 72.58 20.10
N PHE A 5 4.45 71.44 19.39
CA PHE A 5 5.22 70.88 18.25
C PHE A 5 6.76 70.89 18.18
N ARG A 6 7.35 69.68 17.97
CA ARG A 6 8.01 69.32 16.70
C ARG A 6 8.24 67.80 16.57
N LEU A 7 7.63 67.20 15.55
CA LEU A 7 8.02 65.88 15.02
C LEU A 7 9.40 65.99 14.34
N HIS A 8 10.27 65.01 14.59
CA HIS A 8 11.35 64.66 13.66
C HIS A 8 11.06 63.27 13.10
N ARG A 9 10.85 63.23 11.78
CA ARG A 9 10.85 62.01 10.96
C ARG A 9 12.31 61.61 10.72
N LEU A 10 12.65 60.34 10.94
CA LEU A 10 13.88 59.72 10.45
C LEU A 10 13.55 58.75 9.28
N PRO A 11 14.47 58.61 8.31
CA PRO A 11 14.18 58.04 7.00
C PRO A 11 14.12 56.51 6.99
N LEU A 12 13.13 56.00 6.25
CA LEU A 12 13.03 54.60 5.82
C LEU A 12 14.10 54.32 4.75
N SER A 13 15.00 53.38 5.04
CA SER A 13 15.84 52.72 4.02
C SER A 13 15.11 51.47 3.49
N PRO A 14 15.07 51.25 2.16
CA PRO A 14 14.37 50.14 1.54
C PRO A 14 15.30 48.93 1.38
N GLY A 15 14.96 47.77 1.94
CA GLY A 15 15.68 46.54 1.59
C GLY A 15 15.46 45.40 2.56
N GLY A 16 14.55 44.49 2.22
CA GLY A 16 14.39 43.24 2.96
C GLY A 16 13.02 42.61 2.82
N LEU A 17 12.54 42.40 1.58
CA LEU A 17 11.44 41.48 1.33
C LEU A 17 11.91 40.06 1.72
N ILE A 18 11.60 39.64 2.95
CA ILE A 18 11.57 38.21 3.28
C ILE A 18 10.33 37.65 2.59
N LEU A 19 10.52 37.21 1.35
CA LEU A 19 9.52 36.46 0.60
C LEU A 19 9.45 35.06 1.23
N ALA A 20 8.68 34.92 2.30
CA ALA A 20 8.24 33.62 2.79
C ALA A 20 7.35 33.01 1.71
N VAL A 21 7.92 32.13 0.87
CA VAL A 21 7.15 31.29 -0.04
C VAL A 21 6.43 30.26 0.82
N ALA A 22 5.25 30.64 1.32
CA ALA A 22 4.27 29.72 1.82
C ALA A 22 3.85 28.83 0.65
N VAL A 23 4.37 27.60 0.63
CA VAL A 23 3.87 26.56 -0.25
C VAL A 23 2.57 26.10 0.36
N SER A 24 1.45 26.64 -0.14
CA SER A 24 0.13 26.09 0.12
C SER A 24 0.09 24.67 -0.48
N LEU A 25 0.24 23.67 0.38
CA LEU A 25 -0.23 22.33 0.11
C LEU A 25 -1.68 22.25 0.56
N VAL A 26 -2.50 21.70 -0.34
CA VAL A 26 -3.92 21.46 -0.15
C VAL A 26 -4.14 20.78 1.20
N VAL A 27 -4.90 21.46 2.04
CA VAL A 27 -5.34 21.00 3.36
C VAL A 27 -6.14 19.71 3.18
N PHE A 28 -5.69 18.62 3.80
CA PHE A 28 -6.58 17.51 4.09
C PHE A 28 -7.49 17.91 5.26
N GLY A 29 -8.64 18.50 4.92
CA GLY A 29 -9.83 18.37 5.75
C GLY A 29 -10.52 17.04 5.39
N PRO A 30 -11.19 16.37 6.34
CA PRO A 30 -12.01 15.22 6.01
C PRO A 30 -13.12 15.66 5.07
N SER A 31 -13.06 15.26 3.80
CA SER A 31 -14.16 15.42 2.88
C SER A 31 -15.12 14.24 3.09
N PRO A 32 -16.43 14.46 3.28
CA PRO A 32 -17.42 13.41 3.41
C PRO A 32 -17.71 12.83 2.02
N GLY A 33 -16.79 12.01 1.52
CA GLY A 33 -16.92 11.34 0.24
C GLY A 33 -16.58 9.87 0.43
N GLY A 34 -17.62 9.08 0.73
CA GLY A 34 -17.63 7.62 0.88
C GLY A 34 -16.26 6.94 0.86
N ASP A 35 -15.65 6.79 2.03
CA ASP A 35 -14.54 5.87 2.19
C ASP A 35 -15.02 4.50 1.68
N ALA A 36 -14.39 4.01 0.61
CA ALA A 36 -14.39 2.59 0.32
C ALA A 36 -13.59 1.94 1.45
N LEU A 37 -14.29 1.65 2.54
CA LEU A 37 -13.75 1.03 3.73
C LEU A 37 -13.21 -0.35 3.31
N ALA A 38 -11.90 -0.52 3.40
CA ALA A 38 -11.27 -1.83 3.28
C ALA A 38 -11.78 -2.69 4.43
N GLN A 39 -12.83 -3.46 4.17
CA GLN A 39 -13.36 -4.40 5.14
C GLN A 39 -12.38 -5.56 5.29
N LYS A 40 -12.52 -6.31 6.38
CA LYS A 40 -11.69 -7.48 6.66
C LYS A 40 -11.64 -8.37 5.41
N LEU A 41 -10.46 -8.50 4.79
CA LEU A 41 -10.17 -9.53 3.80
C LEU A 41 -10.29 -10.89 4.49
N ASN A 42 -11.52 -11.37 4.62
CA ASN A 42 -11.85 -12.66 5.18
C ASN A 42 -11.95 -13.62 4.01
N PHE A 43 -10.93 -14.43 3.79
CA PHE A 43 -10.91 -15.42 2.71
C PHE A 43 -11.50 -16.78 3.15
N GLY A 44 -12.26 -16.80 4.24
CA GLY A 44 -12.91 -17.99 4.78
C GLY A 44 -12.40 -18.45 6.15
N SER A 45 -11.66 -17.62 6.89
CA SER A 45 -11.16 -17.92 8.24
C SER A 45 -12.14 -17.62 9.38
N GLY A 46 -13.24 -16.92 9.08
CA GLY A 46 -14.28 -16.70 10.07
C GLY A 46 -14.97 -18.02 10.40
N ASP A 47 -15.31 -18.21 11.69
CA ASP A 47 -16.31 -19.17 12.18
C ASP A 47 -17.66 -18.87 11.52
N SER A 48 -17.74 -19.17 10.24
CA SER A 48 -18.98 -19.21 9.51
C SER A 48 -19.33 -20.67 9.44
N ASP A 49 -20.34 -21.07 10.20
CA ASP A 49 -21.08 -22.33 10.03
C ASP A 49 -21.78 -22.41 8.66
N GLN A 50 -21.52 -21.44 7.79
CA GLN A 50 -22.02 -21.36 6.44
C GLN A 50 -21.39 -22.47 5.59
N PRO A 51 -22.20 -23.25 4.87
CA PRO A 51 -21.72 -24.29 3.99
C PRO A 51 -20.89 -23.70 2.85
N ILE A 52 -20.03 -24.54 2.28
CA ILE A 52 -19.29 -24.22 1.06
C ILE A 52 -20.06 -24.83 -0.12
N GLU A 53 -20.56 -23.99 -1.02
CA GLU A 53 -21.18 -24.43 -2.27
C GLU A 53 -20.13 -24.48 -3.38
N ILE A 54 -20.08 -25.58 -4.13
CA ILE A 54 -19.10 -25.81 -5.20
C ILE A 54 -19.82 -26.14 -6.50
N PHE A 55 -19.40 -25.49 -7.59
CA PHE A 55 -19.93 -25.66 -8.93
C PHE A 55 -18.78 -25.91 -9.91
N ALA A 56 -18.98 -26.79 -10.90
CA ALA A 56 -17.99 -27.07 -11.93
C ALA A 56 -18.67 -27.70 -13.17
N ASP A 57 -18.22 -27.30 -14.37
CA ASP A 57 -18.79 -27.75 -15.65
C ASP A 57 -18.35 -29.16 -16.03
N LYS A 58 -17.16 -29.58 -15.59
CA LYS A 58 -16.58 -30.91 -15.87
C LYS A 58 -16.66 -31.85 -14.67
N GLY A 59 -17.55 -31.55 -13.73
CA GLY A 59 -17.84 -32.38 -12.57
C GLY A 59 -16.96 -32.10 -11.36
N ILE A 60 -17.37 -32.75 -10.26
CA ILE A 60 -16.72 -32.71 -8.96
C ILE A 60 -16.34 -34.15 -8.60
N GLU A 61 -15.08 -34.35 -8.25
CA GLU A 61 -14.51 -35.63 -7.87
C GLU A 61 -14.20 -35.61 -6.37
N TRP A 62 -14.59 -36.67 -5.67
CA TRP A 62 -14.23 -36.89 -4.28
C TRP A 62 -13.32 -38.12 -4.19
N GLN A 63 -12.06 -37.90 -3.82
CA GLN A 63 -11.11 -38.97 -3.60
C GLN A 63 -10.94 -39.16 -2.09
N GLN A 64 -11.69 -40.12 -1.53
CA GLN A 64 -11.70 -40.37 -0.08
C GLN A 64 -10.35 -40.86 0.42
N GLU A 65 -9.74 -41.83 -0.27
CA GLU A 65 -8.41 -42.36 0.09
C GLU A 65 -7.32 -41.29 0.09
N ASN A 66 -7.41 -40.32 -0.83
CA ASN A 66 -6.46 -39.21 -0.97
C ASN A 66 -6.86 -37.96 -0.17
N LEU A 67 -8.00 -38.00 0.52
CA LEU A 67 -8.56 -36.91 1.34
C LEU A 67 -8.66 -35.57 0.59
N ILE A 68 -9.20 -35.61 -0.64
CA ILE A 68 -9.30 -34.42 -1.50
C ILE A 68 -10.62 -34.35 -2.29
N PHE A 69 -11.19 -33.14 -2.37
CA PHE A 69 -12.24 -32.78 -3.33
C PHE A 69 -11.63 -32.00 -4.50
N ILE A 70 -12.05 -32.29 -5.73
CA ILE A 70 -11.56 -31.64 -6.94
C ILE A 70 -12.74 -31.22 -7.83
N ALA A 71 -12.89 -29.93 -8.08
CA ALA A 71 -13.90 -29.38 -9.00
C ALA A 71 -13.20 -28.86 -10.27
N ARG A 72 -13.63 -29.32 -11.46
CA ARG A 72 -12.96 -29.00 -12.73
C ARG A 72 -13.88 -28.30 -13.72
N GLY A 73 -13.29 -27.37 -14.48
CA GLY A 73 -13.98 -26.62 -15.55
C GLY A 73 -14.80 -25.48 -14.97
N ASN A 74 -14.34 -24.24 -15.18
CA ASN A 74 -14.99 -23.01 -14.68
C ASN A 74 -15.42 -23.13 -13.21
N ALA A 75 -14.59 -23.76 -12.38
CA ALA A 75 -14.89 -24.10 -11.01
C ALA A 75 -15.14 -22.84 -10.18
N ARG A 76 -16.21 -22.88 -9.37
CA ARG A 76 -16.64 -21.79 -8.50
C ARG A 76 -16.95 -22.34 -7.11
N ALA A 77 -16.36 -21.76 -6.08
CA ALA A 77 -16.69 -22.02 -4.69
C ALA A 77 -17.24 -20.76 -4.01
N VAL A 78 -18.29 -20.90 -3.22
CA VAL A 78 -18.95 -19.81 -2.50
C VAL A 78 -19.01 -20.15 -1.02
N ARG A 79 -18.61 -19.20 -0.15
CA ARG A 79 -18.79 -19.30 1.30
C ARG A 79 -19.07 -17.92 1.87
N GLY A 80 -20.29 -17.69 2.36
CA GLY A 80 -20.73 -16.38 2.81
C GLY A 80 -20.54 -15.31 1.72
N ALA A 81 -19.78 -14.25 2.02
CA ALA A 81 -19.50 -13.16 1.08
C ALA A 81 -18.30 -13.43 0.14
N VAL A 82 -17.63 -14.58 0.27
CA VAL A 82 -16.45 -14.92 -0.52
C VAL A 82 -16.85 -15.81 -1.69
N THR A 83 -16.39 -15.48 -2.89
CA THR A 83 -16.48 -16.35 -4.05
C THR A 83 -15.11 -16.52 -4.70
N VAL A 84 -14.70 -17.77 -4.89
CA VAL A 84 -13.46 -18.14 -5.58
C VAL A 84 -13.82 -18.73 -6.94
N TYR A 85 -13.17 -18.26 -8.00
CA TYR A 85 -13.27 -18.78 -9.36
C TYR A 85 -11.90 -19.27 -9.82
N ALA A 86 -11.86 -20.38 -10.54
CA ALA A 86 -10.65 -20.92 -11.18
C ALA A 86 -11.01 -21.90 -12.31
N ASP A 87 -10.01 -22.34 -13.08
CA ASP A 87 -10.21 -23.47 -14.00
C ASP A 87 -10.38 -24.80 -13.22
N GLU A 88 -9.70 -24.95 -12.07
CA GLU A 88 -9.84 -26.06 -11.13
C GLU A 88 -9.72 -25.59 -9.67
N LEU A 89 -10.56 -26.12 -8.79
CA LEU A 89 -10.49 -25.93 -7.34
C LEU A 89 -10.23 -27.26 -6.65
N ARG A 90 -9.36 -27.27 -5.64
CA ARG A 90 -9.08 -28.44 -4.79
C ARG A 90 -9.24 -28.09 -3.32
N ALA A 91 -9.88 -28.96 -2.56
CA ALA A 91 -9.97 -28.86 -1.11
C ALA A 91 -9.38 -30.11 -0.46
N TYR A 92 -8.29 -29.92 0.28
CA TYR A 92 -7.64 -30.97 1.05
C TYR A 92 -8.24 -30.97 2.45
N TYR A 93 -8.68 -32.14 2.90
CA TYR A 93 -9.33 -32.28 4.20
C TYR A 93 -8.63 -33.34 5.07
N ARG A 94 -9.04 -33.39 6.33
CA ARG A 94 -8.75 -34.46 7.28
C ARG A 94 -10.06 -34.93 7.89
N GLU A 95 -10.13 -36.19 8.26
CA GLU A 95 -11.29 -36.73 8.97
C GLU A 95 -11.22 -36.34 10.44
N LYS A 96 -12.37 -36.03 11.02
CA LYS A 96 -12.55 -35.78 12.44
C LYS A 96 -13.07 -37.06 13.11
N ALA A 97 -12.84 -37.19 14.42
CA ALA A 97 -13.26 -38.36 15.20
C ALA A 97 -14.80 -38.56 15.22
N ASP A 98 -15.57 -37.52 14.93
CA ASP A 98 -17.03 -37.53 14.83
C ASP A 98 -17.54 -37.90 13.43
N GLY A 99 -16.66 -38.29 12.50
CA GLY A 99 -16.99 -38.59 11.10
C GLY A 99 -17.12 -37.34 10.22
N GLY A 100 -16.90 -36.15 10.76
CA GLY A 100 -16.88 -34.91 9.99
C GLY A 100 -15.60 -34.73 9.17
N THR A 101 -15.62 -33.81 8.22
CA THR A 101 -14.43 -33.41 7.45
C THR A 101 -13.95 -32.03 7.88
N ASP A 102 -12.63 -31.84 7.95
CA ASP A 102 -11.99 -30.56 8.25
C ASP A 102 -11.05 -30.15 7.12
N ILE A 103 -11.37 -29.05 6.42
CA ILE A 103 -10.55 -28.57 5.31
C ILE A 103 -9.37 -27.77 5.87
N TRP A 104 -8.15 -28.20 5.59
CA TRP A 104 -6.93 -27.53 6.05
C TRP A 104 -6.23 -26.73 4.94
N ARG A 105 -6.51 -27.04 3.67
CA ARG A 105 -5.93 -26.33 2.51
C ARG A 105 -6.88 -26.28 1.32
N LEU A 106 -6.90 -25.13 0.67
CA LEU A 106 -7.62 -24.90 -0.59
C LEU A 106 -6.62 -24.45 -1.66
N ASP A 107 -6.67 -25.08 -2.83
CA ASP A 107 -5.91 -24.68 -4.01
C ASP A 107 -6.86 -24.25 -5.13
N ALA A 108 -6.51 -23.15 -5.80
CA ALA A 108 -7.19 -22.65 -6.99
C ALA A 108 -6.18 -22.54 -8.13
N ASN A 109 -6.47 -23.16 -9.26
CA ASN A 109 -5.55 -23.29 -10.38
C ASN A 109 -6.18 -22.79 -11.68
N GLY A 110 -5.48 -21.88 -12.36
CA GLY A 110 -5.90 -21.30 -13.63
C GLY A 110 -6.90 -20.15 -13.46
N LYS A 111 -6.58 -19.00 -14.06
CA LYS A 111 -7.43 -17.79 -14.13
C LYS A 111 -8.11 -17.45 -12.79
N VAL A 112 -7.36 -17.52 -11.70
CA VAL A 112 -7.91 -17.36 -10.36
C VAL A 112 -8.48 -15.96 -10.19
N ARG A 113 -9.72 -15.90 -9.70
CA ARG A 113 -10.37 -14.67 -9.28
C ARG A 113 -11.08 -14.89 -7.96
N ILE A 114 -10.69 -14.14 -6.93
CA ILE A 114 -11.30 -14.20 -5.60
C ILE A 114 -12.03 -12.90 -5.38
N LYS A 115 -13.33 -12.98 -5.12
CA LYS A 115 -14.20 -11.84 -4.86
C LYS A 115 -14.68 -11.87 -3.42
N THR A 116 -14.59 -10.74 -2.76
CA THR A 116 -15.18 -10.45 -1.44
C THR A 116 -16.22 -9.34 -1.60
N GLN A 117 -16.75 -8.80 -0.51
CA GLN A 117 -17.69 -7.69 -0.54
C GLN A 117 -17.08 -6.39 -1.11
N GLY A 118 -15.81 -6.09 -0.81
CA GLY A 118 -15.15 -4.85 -1.21
C GLY A 118 -13.99 -5.01 -2.21
N GLU A 119 -13.50 -6.23 -2.41
CA GLU A 119 -12.25 -6.45 -3.12
C GLU A 119 -12.35 -7.56 -4.17
N THR A 120 -11.46 -7.50 -5.16
CA THR A 120 -11.25 -8.61 -6.09
C THR A 120 -9.76 -8.83 -6.34
N ALA A 121 -9.31 -10.05 -6.07
CA ALA A 121 -7.94 -10.49 -6.29
C ALA A 121 -7.85 -11.43 -7.50
N TYR A 122 -6.76 -11.32 -8.26
CA TYR A 122 -6.52 -12.05 -9.49
C TYR A 122 -5.11 -12.67 -9.47
N GLY A 123 -4.97 -13.87 -10.01
CA GLY A 123 -3.70 -14.56 -10.17
C GLY A 123 -3.80 -15.77 -11.12
N ASP A 124 -2.67 -16.41 -11.37
CA ASP A 124 -2.63 -17.69 -12.10
C ASP A 124 -2.99 -18.86 -11.18
N ASN A 125 -2.56 -18.79 -9.91
CA ASN A 125 -2.87 -19.77 -8.86
C ASN A 125 -3.12 -19.08 -7.52
N ALA A 126 -3.88 -19.72 -6.64
CA ALA A 126 -3.97 -19.34 -5.23
C ALA A 126 -3.91 -20.57 -4.33
N ILE A 127 -3.27 -20.41 -3.17
CA ILE A 127 -3.24 -21.40 -2.11
C ILE A 127 -3.70 -20.71 -0.83
N TYR A 128 -4.68 -21.30 -0.16
CA TYR A 128 -5.11 -20.88 1.17
C TYR A 128 -4.84 -21.99 2.17
N GLN A 129 -3.97 -21.71 3.15
CA GLN A 129 -3.69 -22.60 4.27
C GLN A 129 -4.58 -22.20 5.44
N VAL A 130 -5.63 -22.99 5.70
CA VAL A 130 -6.69 -22.66 6.66
C VAL A 130 -6.12 -22.60 8.08
N ASP A 131 -5.38 -23.62 8.49
CA ASP A 131 -4.76 -23.71 9.83
C ASP A 131 -3.81 -22.53 10.09
N LYS A 132 -3.04 -22.12 9.07
CA LYS A 132 -2.06 -21.03 9.19
C LYS A 132 -2.67 -19.65 8.97
N LYS A 133 -3.88 -19.59 8.39
CA LYS A 133 -4.55 -18.39 7.89
C LYS A 133 -3.62 -17.57 6.99
N ILE A 134 -3.12 -18.22 5.94
CA ILE A 134 -2.25 -17.60 4.93
C ILE A 134 -2.84 -17.84 3.55
N LEU A 135 -3.14 -16.76 2.85
CA LEU A 135 -3.46 -16.78 1.43
C LEU A 135 -2.23 -16.38 0.61
N VAL A 136 -1.93 -17.12 -0.45
CA VAL A 136 -0.89 -16.78 -1.42
C VAL A 136 -1.47 -16.85 -2.82
N LEU A 137 -1.55 -15.71 -3.51
CA LEU A 137 -1.79 -15.64 -4.96
C LEU A 137 -0.45 -15.59 -5.68
N LYS A 138 -0.30 -16.39 -6.73
CA LYS A 138 0.90 -16.43 -7.58
C LYS A 138 0.52 -16.23 -9.04
N GLY A 139 1.47 -15.73 -9.81
CA GLY A 139 1.34 -15.63 -11.26
C GLY A 139 2.22 -14.56 -11.88
N ARG A 140 2.23 -14.54 -13.21
CA ARG A 140 2.99 -13.57 -14.02
C ARG A 140 2.51 -12.13 -13.79
N LYS A 141 1.23 -11.98 -13.45
CA LYS A 141 0.62 -10.72 -13.03
C LYS A 141 -0.45 -11.04 -11.98
N VAL A 142 -0.13 -10.77 -10.73
CA VAL A 142 -1.11 -10.78 -9.64
C VAL A 142 -1.65 -9.37 -9.44
N ARG A 143 -2.93 -9.26 -9.13
CA ARG A 143 -3.62 -7.98 -8.98
C ARG A 143 -4.63 -8.05 -7.85
N LEU A 144 -4.69 -7.02 -7.01
CA LEU A 144 -5.74 -6.78 -6.04
C LEU A 144 -6.38 -5.43 -6.35
N VAL A 145 -7.70 -5.40 -6.46
CA VAL A 145 -8.50 -4.19 -6.67
C VAL A 145 -9.41 -4.00 -5.45
N ALA A 146 -9.41 -2.79 -4.88
CA ALA A 146 -10.26 -2.40 -3.75
C ALA A 146 -10.81 -0.98 -4.01
N GLY A 147 -12.05 -0.89 -4.50
CA GLY A 147 -12.61 0.37 -5.00
C GLY A 147 -11.76 0.95 -6.13
N ASN A 148 -11.24 2.17 -5.94
CA ASN A 148 -10.35 2.86 -6.89
C ASN A 148 -8.86 2.54 -6.68
N ASP A 149 -8.53 1.73 -5.68
CA ASP A 149 -7.16 1.34 -5.38
C ASP A 149 -6.78 0.04 -6.10
N GLU A 150 -5.54 -0.01 -6.60
CA GLU A 150 -5.01 -1.20 -7.27
C GLU A 150 -3.58 -1.50 -6.78
N ILE A 151 -3.32 -2.77 -6.46
CA ILE A 151 -1.99 -3.29 -6.20
C ILE A 151 -1.69 -4.39 -7.21
N THR A 152 -0.54 -4.30 -7.86
CA THR A 152 -0.05 -5.32 -8.79
C THR A 152 1.35 -5.78 -8.42
N ALA A 153 1.66 -7.02 -8.77
CA ALA A 153 3.02 -7.56 -8.72
C ALA A 153 3.17 -8.65 -9.79
N ASN A 154 4.40 -9.03 -10.12
CA ASN A 154 4.67 -10.03 -11.17
C ASN A 154 5.18 -11.38 -10.65
N ARG A 155 5.08 -11.61 -9.33
CA ARG A 155 5.41 -12.90 -8.72
C ARG A 155 4.33 -13.39 -7.77
N GLN A 156 4.01 -12.63 -6.73
CA GLN A 156 3.00 -13.05 -5.75
C GLN A 156 2.42 -11.92 -4.91
N LEU A 157 1.22 -12.19 -4.40
CA LEU A 157 0.54 -11.44 -3.34
C LEU A 157 0.26 -12.41 -2.19
N GLU A 158 0.61 -12.01 -0.97
CA GLU A 158 0.39 -12.80 0.23
C GLU A 158 -0.50 -12.01 1.20
N TYR A 159 -1.36 -12.72 1.92
CA TYR A 159 -2.11 -12.17 3.05
C TYR A 159 -1.99 -13.11 4.25
N TRP A 160 -1.47 -12.55 5.35
CA TRP A 160 -1.20 -13.24 6.60
C TRP A 160 -2.20 -12.74 7.63
N GLU A 161 -3.28 -13.49 7.84
CA GLU A 161 -4.42 -12.98 8.62
C GLU A 161 -4.05 -12.75 10.08
N ASN A 162 -3.39 -13.73 10.70
CA ASN A 162 -2.94 -13.67 12.10
C ASN A 162 -1.97 -12.51 12.35
N LYS A 163 -1.23 -12.09 11.31
CA LYS A 163 -0.27 -10.98 11.38
C LYS A 163 -0.86 -9.66 10.90
N GLN A 164 -2.10 -9.67 10.39
CA GLN A 164 -2.74 -8.54 9.74
C GLN A 164 -1.80 -7.85 8.74
N MET A 165 -1.22 -8.64 7.85
CA MET A 165 -0.13 -8.19 6.97
C MET A 165 -0.34 -8.70 5.55
N ALA A 166 -0.20 -7.82 4.57
CA ALA A 166 -0.20 -8.16 3.15
C ALA A 166 1.18 -7.90 2.53
N VAL A 167 1.62 -8.75 1.61
CA VAL A 167 2.92 -8.60 0.95
C VAL A 167 2.78 -8.79 -0.55
N ALA A 168 3.13 -7.76 -1.32
CA ALA A 168 3.27 -7.82 -2.77
C ALA A 168 4.74 -7.98 -3.14
N ARG A 169 5.08 -8.99 -3.94
CA ARG A 169 6.47 -9.27 -4.32
C ARG A 169 6.66 -9.35 -5.82
N GLY A 170 7.76 -8.78 -6.28
CA GLY A 170 8.14 -8.72 -7.68
C GLY A 170 7.54 -7.50 -8.36
N ASN A 171 8.36 -6.46 -8.57
CA ASN A 171 7.95 -5.20 -9.21
C ASN A 171 6.61 -4.66 -8.67
N ALA A 172 6.43 -4.73 -7.35
CA ALA A 172 5.21 -4.33 -6.68
C ALA A 172 4.88 -2.87 -7.01
N PHE A 173 3.62 -2.65 -7.40
CA PHE A 173 3.14 -1.36 -7.85
C PHE A 173 1.74 -1.10 -7.31
N ALA A 174 1.60 -0.05 -6.51
CA ALA A 174 0.35 0.38 -5.90
C ALA A 174 -0.09 1.73 -6.46
N VAL A 175 -1.38 1.85 -6.72
CA VAL A 175 -2.05 3.06 -7.20
C VAL A 175 -3.19 3.40 -6.27
N ARG A 176 -3.27 4.67 -5.88
CA ARG A 176 -4.39 5.27 -5.17
C ARG A 176 -4.58 6.68 -5.70
N GLU A 177 -5.71 6.92 -6.36
CA GLU A 177 -6.00 8.18 -7.04
C GLU A 177 -4.87 8.56 -8.02
N ASN A 178 -4.22 9.71 -7.81
CA ASN A 178 -3.07 10.20 -8.57
C ASN A 178 -1.71 9.74 -8.03
N LYS A 179 -1.68 9.01 -6.92
CA LYS A 179 -0.46 8.58 -6.23
C LYS A 179 -0.05 7.19 -6.71
N ARG A 180 1.25 7.03 -6.97
CA ARG A 180 1.84 5.78 -7.45
C ARG A 180 3.05 5.43 -6.60
N LEU A 181 3.10 4.20 -6.11
CA LEU A 181 4.21 3.66 -5.34
C LEU A 181 4.75 2.41 -6.05
N ARG A 182 6.04 2.40 -6.37
CA ARG A 182 6.76 1.24 -6.90
C ARG A 182 7.85 0.81 -5.95
N ALA A 183 8.04 -0.50 -5.79
CA ALA A 183 9.17 -1.14 -5.11
C ALA A 183 9.32 -2.58 -5.63
N ASP A 184 10.35 -3.31 -5.19
CA ASP A 184 10.41 -4.76 -5.46
C ASP A 184 9.49 -5.54 -4.55
N VAL A 185 9.40 -5.10 -3.29
CA VAL A 185 8.47 -5.63 -2.29
C VAL A 185 7.75 -4.49 -1.60
N LEU A 186 6.43 -4.63 -1.49
CA LEU A 186 5.59 -3.80 -0.63
C LEU A 186 5.01 -4.69 0.47
N ALA A 187 5.16 -4.28 1.72
CA ALA A 187 4.52 -4.90 2.87
C ALA A 187 3.58 -3.89 3.52
N ALA A 188 2.30 -4.23 3.63
CA ALA A 188 1.27 -3.42 4.26
C ALA A 188 0.85 -4.07 5.58
N TYR A 189 0.69 -3.25 6.61
CA TYR A 189 0.30 -3.68 7.95
C TYR A 189 -0.99 -3.01 8.37
N PHE A 190 -1.89 -3.82 8.91
CA PHE A 190 -3.23 -3.41 9.31
C PHE A 190 -3.40 -3.58 10.83
N ARG A 191 -4.35 -2.83 11.40
CA ARG A 191 -4.86 -3.03 12.75
C ARG A 191 -6.37 -3.11 12.68
N THR A 192 -6.96 -4.00 13.46
CA THR A 192 -8.41 -4.02 13.64
C THR A 192 -8.83 -2.84 14.48
N ASP A 193 -9.79 -2.06 14.00
CA ASP A 193 -10.40 -1.00 14.81
C ASP A 193 -11.52 -1.54 15.70
N ARG A 194 -12.15 -0.66 16.49
CA ARG A 194 -13.23 -1.06 17.42
C ARG A 194 -14.46 -1.66 16.72
N LYS A 195 -14.61 -1.45 15.41
CA LYS A 195 -15.73 -1.97 14.60
C LYS A 195 -15.38 -3.30 13.93
N GLY A 196 -14.16 -3.81 14.11
CA GLY A 196 -13.71 -5.03 13.45
C GLY A 196 -13.10 -4.79 12.05
N GLU A 197 -12.89 -3.54 11.64
CA GLU A 197 -12.38 -3.21 10.30
C GLU A 197 -10.85 -3.17 10.28
N ASN A 198 -10.26 -3.67 9.20
CA ASN A 198 -8.80 -3.65 9.02
C ASN A 198 -8.36 -2.27 8.51
N LYS A 199 -7.76 -1.46 9.39
CA LYS A 199 -7.18 -0.17 9.02
C LYS A 199 -5.70 -0.27 8.72
N LEU A 200 -5.31 0.15 7.52
CA LEU A 200 -3.91 0.27 7.13
C LEU A 200 -3.22 1.33 8.00
N TYR A 201 -2.15 0.95 8.71
CA TYR A 201 -1.40 1.90 9.55
C TYR A 201 0.05 2.09 9.09
N ARG A 202 0.61 1.13 8.35
CA ARG A 202 2.00 1.19 7.91
C ARG A 202 2.21 0.51 6.56
N ILE A 203 3.08 1.08 5.73
CA ILE A 203 3.60 0.47 4.51
C ILE A 203 5.13 0.48 4.56
N ASP A 204 5.75 -0.67 4.35
CA ASP A 204 7.18 -0.80 4.10
C ASP A 204 7.40 -1.10 2.60
N ALA A 205 8.31 -0.34 1.99
CA ALA A 205 8.72 -0.49 0.61
C ALA A 205 10.21 -0.82 0.55
N PHE A 206 10.55 -1.90 -0.16
CA PHE A 206 11.91 -2.42 -0.24
C PHE A 206 12.38 -2.47 -1.68
N ASP A 207 13.58 -1.96 -1.88
CA ASP A 207 14.35 -1.89 -3.12
C ASP A 207 13.66 -1.10 -4.24
N ARG A 208 14.46 -0.25 -4.91
CA ARG A 208 14.00 0.59 -6.04
C ARG A 208 12.70 1.35 -5.74
N VAL A 209 12.61 1.92 -4.54
CA VAL A 209 11.42 2.64 -4.11
C VAL A 209 11.28 3.91 -4.95
N LYS A 210 10.10 4.08 -5.55
CA LYS A 210 9.72 5.28 -6.29
C LYS A 210 8.29 5.68 -5.95
N VAL A 211 8.13 6.87 -5.41
CA VAL A 211 6.83 7.50 -5.13
C VAL A 211 6.61 8.62 -6.13
N VAL A 212 5.45 8.63 -6.77
CA VAL A 212 5.04 9.68 -7.71
C VAL A 212 3.68 10.22 -7.27
N THR A 213 3.59 11.55 -7.28
CA THR A 213 2.38 12.36 -7.07
C THR A 213 2.30 13.39 -8.19
N ASP A 214 1.26 14.22 -8.23
CA ASP A 214 1.12 15.26 -9.26
C ASP A 214 2.30 16.22 -9.35
N GLN A 215 2.89 16.54 -8.20
CA GLN A 215 3.88 17.61 -8.11
C GLN A 215 5.29 17.08 -7.87
N ASN A 216 5.42 15.85 -7.37
CA ASN A 216 6.66 15.36 -6.79
C ASN A 216 6.96 13.92 -7.23
N THR A 217 8.25 13.65 -7.45
CA THR A 217 8.82 12.30 -7.53
C THR A 217 9.86 12.14 -6.44
N ALA A 218 9.77 11.06 -5.67
CA ALA A 218 10.77 10.68 -4.68
C ALA A 218 11.31 9.28 -4.99
N THR A 219 12.61 9.07 -4.89
CA THR A 219 13.24 7.74 -5.04
C THR A 219 14.15 7.43 -3.86
N SER A 220 14.25 6.16 -3.48
CA SER A 220 15.14 5.65 -2.43
C SER A 220 15.37 4.14 -2.55
N ASN A 221 16.23 3.58 -1.69
CA ASN A 221 16.39 2.13 -1.57
C ASN A 221 15.29 1.52 -0.70
N ARG A 222 14.89 2.20 0.39
CA ARG A 222 13.82 1.76 1.28
C ARG A 222 12.90 2.93 1.63
N GLY A 223 11.65 2.62 1.92
CA GLY A 223 10.65 3.55 2.40
C GLY A 223 9.82 2.93 3.52
N VAL A 224 9.49 3.72 4.53
CA VAL A 224 8.51 3.36 5.56
C VAL A 224 7.51 4.51 5.64
N TYR A 225 6.23 4.20 5.47
CA TYR A 225 5.16 5.18 5.59
C TYR A 225 4.30 4.83 6.79
N ASN A 226 4.17 5.78 7.73
CA ASN A 226 3.20 5.71 8.81
C ASN A 226 1.95 6.51 8.38
N VAL A 227 0.82 5.82 8.30
CA VAL A 227 -0.44 6.39 7.80
C VAL A 227 -1.04 7.37 8.80
N GLU A 228 -0.91 7.09 10.10
CA GLU A 228 -1.47 7.89 11.19
C GLU A 228 -0.77 9.25 11.30
N SER A 229 0.57 9.27 11.28
CA SER A 229 1.31 10.54 11.30
C SER A 229 1.41 11.20 9.92
N GLY A 230 1.13 10.46 8.85
CA GLY A 230 1.34 10.89 7.47
C GLY A 230 2.82 11.05 7.09
N ILE A 231 3.76 10.48 7.86
CA ILE A 231 5.21 10.63 7.63
C ILE A 231 5.74 9.43 6.83
N ALA A 232 6.38 9.73 5.70
CA ALA A 232 7.18 8.79 4.93
C ALA A 232 8.68 9.01 5.19
N THR A 233 9.34 8.01 5.72
CA THR A 233 10.79 7.97 5.92
C THR A 233 11.44 7.20 4.77
N LEU A 234 12.25 7.88 3.98
CA LEU A 234 13.00 7.32 2.86
C LEU A 234 14.46 7.16 3.25
N THR A 235 15.08 6.02 2.92
CA THR A 235 16.48 5.75 3.24
C THR A 235 17.22 5.10 2.07
N GLY A 236 18.50 5.46 1.95
CA GLY A 236 19.40 5.01 0.89
C GLY A 236 19.16 5.74 -0.43
N ALA A 237 20.21 6.41 -0.94
CA ALA A 237 20.23 7.10 -2.23
C ALA A 237 18.97 7.97 -2.49
N VAL A 238 18.58 8.79 -1.51
CA VAL A 238 17.35 9.57 -1.60
C VAL A 238 17.49 10.69 -2.62
N LYS A 239 16.49 10.80 -3.50
CA LYS A 239 16.33 11.91 -4.44
C LYS A 239 14.88 12.36 -4.49
N LEU A 240 14.64 13.63 -4.23
CA LEU A 240 13.35 14.30 -4.43
C LEU A 240 13.43 15.23 -5.64
N VAL A 241 12.40 15.21 -6.47
CA VAL A 241 12.25 16.10 -7.62
C VAL A 241 10.89 16.78 -7.55
N ARG A 242 10.87 18.11 -7.64
CA ARG A 242 9.66 18.93 -7.74
C ARG A 242 9.84 19.96 -8.84
N GLY A 243 9.18 19.77 -9.98
CA GLY A 243 9.41 20.56 -11.18
C GLY A 243 10.89 20.51 -11.60
N LYS A 244 11.57 21.66 -11.60
CA LYS A 244 13.00 21.76 -11.93
C LYS A 244 13.94 21.70 -10.71
N ASN A 245 13.38 21.58 -9.51
CA ASN A 245 14.13 21.53 -8.27
C ASN A 245 14.47 20.08 -7.93
N VAL A 246 15.70 19.83 -7.49
CA VAL A 246 16.19 18.50 -7.11
C VAL A 246 16.86 18.59 -5.75
N LEU A 247 16.48 17.69 -4.84
CA LEU A 247 17.11 17.51 -3.54
C LEU A 247 17.67 16.08 -3.44
N THR A 248 18.88 15.91 -2.94
CA THR A 248 19.52 14.60 -2.76
C THR A 248 20.14 14.46 -1.37
N GLY A 249 20.10 13.25 -0.83
CA GLY A 249 20.65 12.93 0.49
C GLY A 249 20.64 11.43 0.80
N CYS A 250 21.03 11.07 2.02
CA CYS A 250 21.06 9.67 2.45
C CYS A 250 19.73 9.21 3.04
N SER A 251 18.98 10.11 3.66
CA SER A 251 17.61 9.87 4.10
C SER A 251 16.75 11.12 3.92
N ALA A 252 15.43 10.93 3.93
CA ALA A 252 14.48 12.03 4.01
C ALA A 252 13.27 11.63 4.85
N GLU A 253 12.67 12.63 5.48
CA GLU A 253 11.34 12.57 6.07
C GLU A 253 10.42 13.45 5.24
N VAL A 254 9.31 12.89 4.79
CA VAL A 254 8.31 13.58 4.00
C VAL A 254 6.98 13.48 4.74
N ASN A 255 6.50 14.61 5.27
CA ASN A 255 5.16 14.68 5.84
C ASN A 255 4.17 14.90 4.68
N LEU A 256 3.33 13.91 4.40
CA LEU A 256 2.36 13.97 3.30
C LEU A 256 1.10 14.78 3.65
N ASN A 257 0.86 15.06 4.93
CA ASN A 257 -0.25 15.90 5.39
C ASN A 257 0.07 17.40 5.21
N SER A 258 1.29 17.82 5.58
CA SER A 258 1.75 19.21 5.43
C SER A 258 2.54 19.47 4.15
N GLY A 259 2.99 18.41 3.49
CA GLY A 259 3.91 18.40 2.34
C GLY A 259 5.30 18.96 2.60
N ILE A 260 5.71 19.04 3.87
CA ILE A 260 7.08 19.40 4.26
C ILE A 260 8.00 18.19 4.07
N SER A 261 9.12 18.41 3.36
CA SER A 261 10.17 17.41 3.16
C SER A 261 11.48 17.87 3.78
N LYS A 262 12.08 17.04 4.62
CA LYS A 262 13.39 17.25 5.22
C LYS A 262 14.37 16.21 4.68
N ILE A 263 15.46 16.65 4.07
CA ILE A 263 16.53 15.76 3.57
C ILE A 263 17.71 15.83 4.51
N PHE A 264 18.31 14.67 4.79
CA PHE A 264 19.44 14.53 5.69
C PHE A 264 20.70 14.09 4.95
N SER A 265 21.83 14.65 5.40
CA SER A 265 23.17 14.22 5.01
C SER A 265 23.43 12.76 5.39
N CYS A 266 24.40 12.13 4.73
CA CYS A 266 24.89 10.84 5.17
C CYS A 266 25.54 10.92 6.56
N PRO A 267 25.41 9.87 7.39
CA PRO A 267 26.22 9.74 8.60
C PRO A 267 27.71 9.87 8.26
N ALA A 268 28.50 10.37 9.19
CA ALA A 268 29.96 10.32 9.04
C ALA A 268 30.40 8.86 9.12
N THR A 269 31.17 8.39 8.13
CA THR A 269 31.86 7.11 8.22
C THR A 269 33.21 7.32 8.91
N THR A 270 33.68 6.34 9.69
CA THR A 270 34.98 6.42 10.37
C THR A 270 36.08 6.71 9.34
N GLY A 271 36.76 7.86 9.48
CA GLY A 271 37.82 8.30 8.56
C GLY A 271 37.36 8.88 7.20
N GLY A 272 36.05 9.02 6.95
CA GLY A 272 35.52 9.51 5.67
C GLY A 272 34.85 10.88 5.76
N ALA A 273 34.87 11.63 4.65
CA ALA A 273 34.17 12.91 4.54
C ALA A 273 32.64 12.73 4.60
N ARG A 274 31.97 13.53 5.44
CA ARG A 274 30.50 13.54 5.54
C ARG A 274 29.87 13.99 4.22
N LYS A 275 29.15 13.10 3.53
CA LYS A 275 28.37 13.46 2.34
C LYS A 275 27.19 14.35 2.74
N ARG A 276 27.26 15.63 2.39
CA ARG A 276 26.21 16.63 2.67
C ARG A 276 24.96 16.34 1.84
N ALA A 277 23.80 16.74 2.36
CA ALA A 277 22.62 16.87 1.53
C ALA A 277 22.84 17.99 0.50
N GLN A 278 22.31 17.84 -0.71
CA GLN A 278 22.48 18.80 -1.79
C GLN A 278 21.11 19.20 -2.34
N GLY A 279 20.95 20.50 -2.62
CA GLY A 279 19.78 21.03 -3.30
C GLY A 279 20.19 21.83 -4.54
N VAL A 280 19.49 21.60 -5.65
CA VAL A 280 19.58 22.40 -6.86
C VAL A 280 18.22 23.04 -7.09
N LEU A 281 18.16 24.36 -6.93
CA LEU A 281 16.94 25.14 -7.09
C LEU A 281 17.02 25.94 -8.39
N ARG A 282 16.01 25.78 -9.24
CA ARG A 282 15.93 26.53 -10.50
C ARG A 282 14.77 27.50 -10.43
N LEU A 283 15.09 28.78 -10.31
CA LEU A 283 14.13 29.88 -10.28
C LEU A 283 13.52 30.07 -11.67
N LYS A 284 12.21 30.35 -11.75
CA LYS A 284 11.60 30.86 -12.99
C LYS A 284 12.18 32.27 -13.22
N LYS A 285 12.76 32.52 -14.40
CA LYS A 285 13.14 33.88 -14.80
C LYS A 285 11.87 34.75 -14.73
N LYS A 286 11.95 35.87 -14.02
CA LYS A 286 10.89 36.88 -14.03
C LYS A 286 10.92 37.50 -15.43
N ASN A 287 9.84 37.32 -16.21
CA ASN A 287 9.69 38.10 -17.43
C ASN A 287 9.65 39.57 -17.00
N ARG A 288 10.65 40.34 -17.44
CA ARG A 288 10.57 41.80 -17.42
C ARG A 288 9.63 42.16 -18.57
N ASN A 289 8.35 42.36 -18.28
CA ASN A 289 7.50 43.21 -19.10
C ASN A 289 7.89 44.66 -18.84
#